data_AF-A0A922NHR4-F1
#
_entry.id   AF-A0A922NHR4-F1
#
_cell.length_a   1.000
_cell.length_b   1.000
_cell.length_c   1.000
_cell.angle_alpha   90.00
_cell.angle_beta   90.00
_cell.angle_gamma   90.00
#
_symmetry.space_group_name_H-M   'P 1'
#
loop_
_entity.id
_entity.type
_entity.pdbx_description
1 polymer ?
#
loop_
_entity_poly.entity_id
_entity_poly.type
_entity_poly.pdbx_seq_one_letter_code
_entity_poly.pdbx_strand_id
1 'polypeptide(L)'
;MINGANPEIIQCLSGCPTRITYEDIRNLAPSDMFERYDNILTCRATNADPNFQRCLNPGCNSGQVHDSTHGPIFTCIQCRYRMCTNHDPPVPLHEGQSCAEYIFHNDKDQQNEAAQAEVAKMSIACPECGAMIHKYDGCDYMTC
;
A
#
# COMPACT_ATOMS: atom_id res chain seq x y z
N MET A 1 -7.97 15.34 -16.96
CA MET A 1 -8.20 14.22 -16.02
C MET A 1 -7.96 12.93 -16.78
N ILE A 2 -6.96 12.13 -16.37
CA ILE A 2 -6.63 10.87 -17.04
C ILE A 2 -7.62 9.82 -16.52
N ASN A 3 -8.83 9.81 -17.10
CA ASN A 3 -9.90 8.90 -16.75
C ASN A 3 -9.50 7.48 -17.17
N GLY A 4 -9.27 6.57 -16.22
CA GLY A 4 -9.49 5.10 -16.31
C GLY A 4 -9.01 4.28 -17.52
N ALA A 5 -8.37 4.89 -18.52
CA ALA A 5 -7.97 4.29 -19.77
C ALA A 5 -6.61 3.63 -19.61
N ASN A 6 -6.33 2.59 -20.41
CA ASN A 6 -5.00 2.02 -20.50
C ASN A 6 -4.01 3.13 -20.94
N PRO A 7 -3.06 3.60 -20.11
CA PRO A 7 -1.97 4.50 -20.48
C PRO A 7 -1.19 4.10 -21.74
N GLU A 8 -1.20 2.83 -22.14
CA GLU A 8 -0.59 2.39 -23.40
C GLU A 8 -1.42 2.76 -24.64
N ILE A 9 -2.70 3.07 -24.48
CA ILE A 9 -3.64 3.39 -25.56
C ILE A 9 -4.36 4.69 -25.24
N ILE A 10 -3.73 5.81 -25.57
CA ILE A 10 -4.32 7.14 -25.43
C ILE A 10 -4.91 7.55 -26.80
N GLN A 11 -6.22 7.77 -26.82
CA GLN A 11 -6.96 8.19 -28.01
C GLN A 11 -7.29 9.68 -27.94
N CYS A 12 -7.43 10.29 -29.11
CA CYS A 12 -7.92 11.66 -29.24
C CYS A 12 -9.37 11.76 -28.73
N LEU A 13 -9.63 12.73 -27.85
CA LEU A 13 -10.97 12.99 -27.27
C LEU A 13 -12.03 13.35 -28.33
N SER A 14 -11.59 13.85 -29.49
CA SER A 14 -12.46 14.30 -30.58
C SER A 14 -12.97 13.14 -31.47
N GLY A 15 -12.69 11.88 -31.12
CA GLY A 15 -13.10 10.71 -31.91
C GLY A 15 -12.26 10.47 -33.16
N CYS A 16 -11.08 11.12 -33.26
CA CYS A 16 -10.14 10.83 -34.34
C CYS A 16 -9.53 9.43 -34.15
N PRO A 17 -9.32 8.65 -35.24
CA PRO A 17 -8.69 7.32 -35.15
C PRO A 17 -7.19 7.40 -34.81
N THR A 18 -6.62 8.61 -34.85
CA THR A 18 -5.21 8.86 -34.55
C THR A 18 -4.92 8.59 -33.08
N ARG A 19 -3.92 7.74 -32.84
CA ARG A 19 -3.40 7.44 -31.51
C ARG A 19 -2.36 8.47 -31.12
N ILE A 20 -2.39 8.89 -29.86
CA ILE A 20 -1.34 9.73 -29.29
C ILE A 20 -0.17 8.81 -28.94
N THR A 21 1.00 9.07 -29.51
CA THR A 21 2.21 8.28 -29.26
C THR A 21 2.93 8.75 -28.00
N TYR A 22 3.86 7.92 -27.49
CA TYR A 22 4.74 8.30 -26.39
C TYR A 22 5.52 9.60 -26.69
N GLU A 23 5.99 9.74 -27.93
CA GLU A 23 6.75 10.92 -28.37
C GLU A 23 5.86 12.17 -28.45
N ASP A 24 4.59 12.02 -28.85
CA ASP A 24 3.63 13.13 -28.79
C ASP A 24 3.42 13.60 -27.35
N ILE A 25 3.31 12.67 -26.40
CA ILE A 25 3.12 13.02 -24.98
C ILE A 25 4.38 13.66 -24.41
N ARG A 26 5.57 13.14 -24.76
CA ARG A 26 6.86 13.73 -24.38
C ARG A 26 7.01 15.18 -24.85
N ASN A 27 6.55 15.48 -26.06
CA ASN A 27 6.70 16.79 -26.67
C ASN A 27 5.58 17.78 -26.31
N LEU A 28 4.36 17.30 -26.04
CA LEU A 28 3.18 18.15 -25.82
C LEU A 28 2.79 18.29 -24.34
N ALA A 29 3.16 17.34 -23.49
CA ALA A 29 2.79 17.39 -22.07
C ALA A 29 3.76 18.26 -21.26
N PRO A 30 3.26 19.00 -20.25
CA PRO A 30 4.08 19.55 -19.19
C PRO A 30 4.96 18.46 -18.53
N SER A 31 6.16 18.85 -18.10
CA SER A 31 7.18 17.92 -17.60
C SER A 31 6.69 17.05 -16.45
N ASP A 32 5.93 17.62 -15.50
CA ASP A 32 5.36 16.90 -14.37
C ASP A 32 4.30 15.86 -14.79
N MET A 33 3.50 16.16 -15.81
CA MET A 33 2.53 15.21 -16.37
C MET A 33 3.22 14.11 -17.18
N PHE A 34 4.25 14.45 -17.95
CA PHE A 34 5.04 13.47 -18.69
C PHE A 34 5.76 12.51 -17.74
N GLU A 35 6.41 13.01 -16.68
CA GLU A 35 7.04 12.16 -15.66
C GLU A 35 6.03 11.21 -15.03
N ARG A 36 4.82 11.67 -14.72
CA ARG A 36 3.76 10.79 -14.20
C ARG A 36 3.35 9.73 -15.21
N TYR A 37 3.16 10.11 -16.48
CA TYR A 37 2.82 9.19 -17.55
C TYR A 37 3.89 8.10 -17.76
N ASP A 38 5.16 8.52 -17.82
CA ASP A 38 6.31 7.63 -17.99
C ASP A 38 6.49 6.68 -16.81
N ASN A 39 6.30 7.18 -15.57
CA ASN A 39 6.30 6.35 -14.37
C ASN A 39 5.17 5.30 -14.41
N ILE A 40 3.96 5.65 -14.85
CA ILE A 40 2.84 4.72 -14.94
C ILE A 40 3.13 3.61 -15.97
N LEU A 41 3.65 3.98 -17.15
CA LEU A 41 4.03 3.00 -18.17
C LEU A 41 5.13 2.07 -17.67
N THR A 42 6.17 2.63 -17.06
CA THR A 42 7.27 1.86 -16.48
C THR A 42 6.76 0.90 -15.42
N CYS A 43 5.94 1.39 -14.47
CA CYS A 43 5.33 0.55 -13.45
C CYS A 43 4.51 -0.60 -14.03
N ARG A 44 3.77 -0.38 -15.12
CA ARG A 44 2.98 -1.45 -15.78
C ARG A 44 3.87 -2.47 -16.46
N ALA A 45 4.86 -2.01 -17.22
CA ALA A 45 5.82 -2.88 -17.88
C ALA A 45 6.59 -3.74 -16.87
N THR A 46 6.95 -3.16 -15.72
CA THR A 46 7.70 -3.87 -14.68
C THR A 46 6.80 -4.75 -13.81
N ASN A 47 5.57 -4.34 -13.49
CA ASN A 47 4.62 -5.17 -12.72
C ASN A 47 4.15 -6.43 -13.48
N ALA A 48 4.42 -6.53 -14.78
CA ALA A 48 4.19 -7.75 -15.55
C ALA A 48 5.17 -8.87 -15.21
N ASP A 49 6.35 -8.54 -14.66
CA ASP A 49 7.32 -9.52 -14.20
C ASP A 49 7.01 -9.87 -12.72
N PRO A 50 6.68 -11.14 -12.39
CA PRO A 50 6.40 -11.55 -11.02
C PRO A 50 7.61 -11.40 -10.08
N ASN A 51 8.82 -11.31 -10.66
CA ASN A 51 10.05 -11.11 -9.89
C ASN A 51 10.35 -9.62 -9.68
N PHE A 52 9.64 -8.70 -10.34
CA PHE A 52 9.86 -7.27 -10.11
C PHE A 52 9.29 -6.84 -8.77
N GLN A 53 10.13 -6.17 -7.99
CA GLN A 53 9.80 -5.72 -6.65
C GLN A 53 10.08 -4.23 -6.52
N ARG A 54 9.07 -3.48 -6.06
CA ARG A 54 9.21 -2.03 -5.78
C ARG A 54 9.79 -1.83 -4.39
N CYS A 55 10.69 -0.86 -4.26
CA CYS A 55 11.19 -0.46 -2.96
C CYS A 55 10.06 0.12 -2.09
N LEU A 56 9.90 -0.39 -0.86
CA LEU A 56 8.90 0.10 0.09
C LEU A 56 9.31 1.38 0.83
N ASN A 57 10.54 1.88 0.63
CA ASN A 57 10.98 3.13 1.24
C ASN A 57 10.18 4.30 0.61
N PRO A 58 9.40 5.09 1.38
CA PRO A 58 8.58 6.17 0.84
C PRO A 58 9.38 7.25 0.08
N GLY A 59 10.68 7.40 0.37
CA GLY A 59 11.57 8.32 -0.33
C GLY A 59 12.25 7.74 -1.57
N CYS A 60 11.90 6.51 -1.98
CA CYS A 60 12.57 5.79 -3.06
C CYS A 60 11.55 5.29 -4.09
N ASN A 61 11.68 5.74 -5.34
CA ASN A 61 10.86 5.26 -6.45
C ASN A 61 11.51 4.12 -7.26
N SER A 62 12.64 3.58 -6.79
CA SER A 62 13.31 2.46 -7.45
C SER A 62 12.49 1.17 -7.34
N GLY A 63 12.57 0.36 -8.40
CA GLY A 63 12.27 -1.06 -8.35
C GLY A 63 13.32 -1.84 -9.14
N GLN A 64 13.40 -3.13 -8.88
CA GLN A 64 14.34 -4.03 -9.54
C GLN A 64 13.76 -5.45 -9.55
N VAL A 65 14.25 -6.27 -10.46
CA VAL A 65 13.97 -7.70 -10.45
C VAL A 65 14.70 -8.34 -9.26
N HIS A 66 13.94 -9.04 -8.43
CA HIS A 66 14.43 -9.82 -7.29
C HIS A 66 14.60 -11.27 -7.70
N ASP A 67 15.84 -11.75 -7.68
CA ASP A 67 16.11 -13.16 -7.86
C ASP A 67 15.92 -13.91 -6.53
N SER A 68 14.74 -14.54 -6.40
CA SER A 68 14.37 -15.32 -5.22
C SER A 68 15.24 -16.57 -4.99
N THR A 69 16.08 -16.98 -5.95
CA THR A 69 16.99 -18.12 -5.76
C THR A 69 18.02 -17.88 -4.66
N HIS A 70 18.35 -16.61 -4.38
CA HIS A 70 19.26 -16.20 -3.32
C HIS A 70 18.56 -15.90 -1.98
N GLY A 71 17.26 -16.22 -1.88
CA GLY A 71 16.45 -16.06 -0.69
C GLY A 71 15.47 -14.88 -0.75
N PRO A 72 14.67 -14.68 0.31
CA PRO A 72 13.56 -13.72 0.31
C PRO A 72 13.96 -12.29 0.67
N ILE A 73 15.26 -12.02 0.83
CA ILE A 73 15.73 -10.71 1.27
C ILE A 73 16.02 -9.87 0.04
N PHE A 74 15.10 -8.98 -0.29
CA PHE A 74 15.32 -7.94 -1.27
C PHE A 74 16.17 -6.83 -0.67
N THR A 75 17.16 -6.36 -1.42
CA THR A 75 17.96 -5.16 -1.08
C THR A 75 17.92 -4.18 -2.24
N CYS A 76 17.36 -2.99 -2.01
CA CYS A 76 17.26 -1.95 -3.03
C CYS A 76 18.66 -1.50 -3.46
N ILE A 77 18.95 -1.53 -4.76
CA ILE A 77 20.22 -1.10 -5.34
C ILE A 77 20.44 0.40 -5.12
N GLN A 78 19.37 1.21 -5.16
CA GLN A 78 19.46 2.67 -5.07
C GLN A 78 19.61 3.19 -3.64
N CYS A 79 18.78 2.73 -2.69
CA CYS A 79 18.76 3.27 -1.33
C CYS A 79 19.16 2.27 -0.24
N ARG A 80 19.50 1.03 -0.62
CA ARG A 80 19.87 -0.07 0.31
C ARG A 80 18.78 -0.49 1.31
N TYR A 81 17.55 -0.02 1.15
CA TYR A 81 16.41 -0.48 1.93
C TYR A 81 16.20 -1.99 1.74
N ARG A 82 15.89 -2.70 2.84
CA ARG A 82 15.72 -4.16 2.85
C ARG A 82 14.28 -4.53 3.19
N MET A 83 13.74 -5.50 2.46
CA MET A 83 12.38 -6.01 2.65
C MET A 83 12.34 -7.52 2.48
N CYS A 84 11.33 -8.14 3.10
CA CYS A 84 11.08 -9.57 3.00
C CYS A 84 10.04 -9.82 1.90
N THR A 85 10.42 -10.55 0.85
CA THR A 85 9.56 -10.92 -0.29
C THR A 85 8.88 -12.26 -0.10
N ASN A 86 9.03 -12.91 1.07
CA ASN A 86 8.31 -14.13 1.41
C ASN A 86 6.86 -13.87 1.87
N HIS A 87 6.44 -12.61 1.86
CA HIS A 87 5.09 -12.16 2.15
C HIS A 87 4.49 -11.55 0.88
N ASP A 88 3.19 -11.70 0.72
CA ASP A 88 2.42 -11.06 -0.34
C ASP A 88 1.28 -10.24 0.30
N PRO A 89 1.35 -8.89 0.29
CA PRO A 89 2.42 -8.08 -0.30
C PRO A 89 3.74 -8.14 0.52
N PRO A 90 4.90 -7.80 -0.10
CA PRO A 90 6.17 -7.71 0.60
C PRO A 90 6.11 -6.75 1.79
N VAL A 91 6.88 -7.05 2.83
CA VAL A 91 6.91 -6.28 4.09
C VAL A 91 8.32 -5.81 4.43
N PRO A 92 8.50 -4.79 5.29
CA PRO A 92 9.81 -4.44 5.81
C PRO A 92 10.55 -5.65 6.38
N LEU A 93 11.87 -5.68 6.24
CA LEU A 93 12.65 -6.80 6.76
C LEU A 93 12.51 -6.89 8.29
N HIS A 94 12.13 -8.06 8.79
CA HIS A 94 11.96 -8.35 10.20
C HIS A 94 13.12 -9.22 10.73
N GLU A 95 14.27 -8.59 10.98
CA GLU A 95 15.45 -9.30 11.48
C GLU A 95 15.23 -9.87 12.89
N GLY A 96 15.67 -11.11 13.12
CA GLY A 96 15.49 -11.79 14.41
C GLY A 96 14.11 -12.40 14.63
N GLN A 97 13.22 -12.31 13.65
CA GLN A 97 11.88 -12.90 13.69
C GLN A 97 11.63 -13.73 12.43
N SER A 98 11.05 -14.92 12.59
CA SER A 98 10.59 -15.74 11.46
C SER A 98 9.38 -15.11 10.77
N CYS A 99 9.12 -15.49 9.51
CA CYS A 99 7.93 -15.00 8.81
C CYS A 99 6.64 -15.38 9.54
N ALA A 100 6.58 -16.57 10.15
CA ALA A 100 5.42 -17.04 10.89
C ALA A 100 5.15 -16.20 12.16
N GLU A 101 6.19 -15.90 12.93
CA GLU A 101 6.07 -15.00 14.08
C GLU A 101 5.65 -13.59 13.64
N TYR A 102 6.16 -13.10 12.51
CA TYR A 102 5.79 -11.77 11.99
C TYR A 102 4.31 -11.68 11.63
N ILE A 103 3.78 -12.73 10.99
CA ILE A 103 2.36 -12.82 10.66
C ILE A 103 1.53 -12.86 11.95
N PHE A 104 1.91 -13.71 12.90
CA PHE A 104 1.19 -13.84 14.18
C PHE A 104 1.12 -12.53 14.96
N HIS A 105 2.24 -11.80 15.08
CA HIS A 105 2.25 -10.51 15.78
C HIS A 105 1.45 -9.42 15.06
N ASN A 106 1.33 -9.49 13.74
CA ASN A 106 0.62 -8.49 12.92
C ASN A 106 -0.78 -8.95 12.50
N ASP A 107 -1.32 -10.00 13.11
CA ASP A 107 -2.68 -10.45 12.88
C ASP A 107 -3.67 -9.39 13.40
N LYS A 108 -4.24 -8.64 12.45
CA LYS A 108 -5.17 -7.54 12.75
C LYS A 108 -6.45 -8.02 13.39
N ASP A 109 -6.91 -9.23 13.08
CA ASP A 109 -8.15 -9.75 13.65
C ASP A 109 -7.93 -10.04 15.13
N GLN A 110 -6.81 -10.67 15.47
CA GLN A 110 -6.44 -10.90 16.87
C GLN A 110 -6.16 -9.61 17.64
N GLN A 111 -5.49 -8.62 17.01
CA GLN A 111 -5.29 -7.30 17.62
C GLN A 111 -6.62 -6.55 17.83
N ASN A 112 -7.54 -6.62 16.87
CA ASN A 112 -8.85 -6.00 16.97
C ASN A 112 -9.70 -6.66 18.05
N GLU A 113 -9.71 -7.99 18.13
CA GLU A 113 -10.43 -8.73 19.16
C GLU A 113 -9.87 -8.40 20.55
N ALA A 114 -8.54 -8.38 20.71
CA ALA A 114 -7.90 -7.98 21.95
C ALA A 114 -8.24 -6.53 22.33
N ALA A 115 -8.23 -5.61 21.37
CA ALA A 115 -8.61 -4.21 21.58
C ALA A 115 -10.10 -4.08 21.98
N GLN A 116 -10.99 -4.80 21.30
CA GLN A 116 -12.42 -4.82 21.62
C GLN A 116 -12.67 -5.41 23.02
N ALA A 117 -11.98 -6.48 23.39
CA ALA A 117 -12.06 -7.08 24.71
C ALA A 117 -11.61 -6.10 25.80
N GLU A 118 -10.55 -5.32 25.56
CA GLU A 118 -10.09 -4.32 26.51
C GLU A 118 -11.07 -3.14 26.64
N VAL A 119 -11.60 -2.65 25.52
CA VAL A 119 -12.66 -1.63 25.51
C VAL A 119 -13.90 -2.12 26.28
N ALA A 120 -14.28 -3.39 26.11
CA ALA A 120 -15.42 -3.98 26.80
C ALA A 120 -15.21 -4.04 28.33
N LYS A 121 -13.99 -4.31 28.82
CA LYS A 121 -13.68 -4.30 30.26
C LYS A 121 -13.82 -2.93 30.90
N MET A 122 -13.56 -1.87 30.14
CA MET A 122 -13.59 -0.48 30.62
C MET A 122 -14.92 0.22 30.35
N SER A 123 -15.84 -0.43 29.64
CA SER A 123 -17.13 0.13 29.22
C SER A 123 -18.30 -0.49 29.96
N ILE A 124 -19.35 0.28 30.18
CA ILE A 124 -20.61 -0.14 30.80
C ILE A 124 -21.74 0.07 29.78
N ALA A 125 -22.68 -0.87 29.70
CA ALA A 125 -23.83 -0.76 28.80
C ALA A 125 -24.89 0.22 29.34
N CYS A 126 -25.44 1.05 28.45
CA CYS A 126 -26.59 1.90 28.74
C CYS A 126 -27.82 1.05 29.02
N PRO A 127 -28.54 1.26 30.14
CA PRO A 127 -29.71 0.46 30.48
C PRO A 127 -30.93 0.69 29.55
N GLU A 128 -31.04 1.84 28.89
CA GLU A 128 -32.17 2.12 27.98
C GLU A 128 -31.94 1.62 26.55
N CYS A 129 -30.74 1.85 25.99
CA CYS A 129 -30.47 1.59 24.57
C CYS A 129 -29.38 0.53 24.32
N GLY A 130 -28.66 0.10 25.36
CA GLY A 130 -27.60 -0.90 25.26
C GLY A 130 -26.25 -0.40 24.70
N ALA A 131 -26.10 0.89 24.41
CA ALA A 131 -24.83 1.45 23.91
C ALA A 131 -23.70 1.30 24.95
N MET A 132 -22.49 0.99 24.50
CA MET A 132 -21.31 0.88 25.38
C MET A 132 -20.75 2.28 25.70
N ILE A 133 -20.66 2.61 26.99
CA ILE A 133 -20.25 3.92 27.50
C ILE A 133 -18.99 3.76 28.37
N HIS A 134 -17.97 4.59 28.15
CA HIS A 134 -16.76 4.65 28.97
C HIS A 134 -16.84 5.84 29.94
N LYS A 135 -16.70 5.59 31.24
CA LYS A 135 -16.71 6.66 32.27
C LYS A 135 -15.31 7.26 32.41
N TYR A 136 -15.16 8.54 32.06
CA TYR A 136 -13.85 9.21 32.09
C TYR A 136 -13.50 9.82 33.46
N ASP A 137 -14.47 10.31 34.26
CA ASP A 137 -14.20 10.81 35.64
C ASP A 137 -15.48 11.08 36.50
N GLY A 138 -15.30 11.16 37.83
CA GLY A 138 -15.86 12.16 38.75
C GLY A 138 -17.36 12.22 39.09
N CYS A 139 -18.27 11.66 38.30
CA CYS A 139 -19.72 11.72 38.57
C CYS A 139 -20.44 10.47 38.06
N ASP A 140 -21.24 9.80 38.91
CA ASP A 140 -22.00 8.60 38.53
C ASP A 140 -23.27 8.89 37.70
N TYR A 141 -23.63 10.15 37.56
CA TYR A 141 -24.76 10.55 36.71
C TYR A 141 -24.30 10.61 35.25
N MET A 142 -24.68 9.59 34.49
CA MET A 142 -24.40 9.46 33.07
C MET A 142 -25.71 9.61 32.29
N THR A 143 -25.71 10.46 31.27
CA THR A 143 -26.82 10.60 30.30
C THR A 143 -26.41 10.01 28.97
N CYS A 144 -27.29 9.19 28.40
CA CYS A 144 -27.14 8.61 27.08
C CYS A 144 -27.26 9.66 25.97
#